data_AF-A0A7C6HMN6-F1
#
_entry.id   AF-A0A7C6HMN6-F1
#
_cell.length_a   1.000
_cell.length_b   1.000
_cell.length_c   1.000
_cell.angle_alpha   90.00
_cell.angle_beta   90.00
_cell.angle_gamma   90.00
#
_symmetry.space_group_name_H-M   'P 1'
#
loop_
_entity.id
_entity.type
_entity.pdbx_description
1 polymer ?
#
loop_
_entity_poly.entity_id
_entity_poly.type
_entity_poly.pdbx_seq_one_letter_code
_entity_poly.pdbx_strand_id
1 'polypeptide(L)' 'MKIELSKNDISFLREKDVYIDPSFDISKDEALSLLDRVHDIEIECASSEKKSDLRFASIYANIADRIENQIV' A
#
# COMPACT_ATOMS: atom_id res chain seq x y z
N MET A 1 -2.12 15.38 5.74
CA MET A 1 -3.28 14.71 5.14
C MET A 1 -3.50 13.39 5.85
N LYS A 2 -4.74 12.95 6.00
CA LYS A 2 -5.02 11.61 6.55
C LYS A 2 -5.22 10.64 5.40
N ILE A 3 -4.51 9.51 5.45
CA ILE A 3 -4.79 8.40 4.53
C ILE A 3 -5.81 7.49 5.19
N GLU A 4 -6.98 7.39 4.56
CA GLU A 4 -8.02 6.45 4.90
C GLU A 4 -7.73 5.09 4.24
N LEU A 5 -7.23 4.16 5.04
CA LEU A 5 -7.04 2.75 4.67
C LEU A 5 -7.90 1.85 5.55
N SER A 6 -8.37 0.74 4.99
CA SER A 6 -9.10 -0.27 5.77
C SER A 6 -8.17 -0.99 6.73
N LYS A 7 -8.71 -1.55 7.83
CA LYS A 7 -7.91 -2.37 8.76
C LYS A 7 -7.19 -3.54 8.07
N ASN A 8 -7.81 -4.12 7.04
CA ASN A 8 -7.21 -5.17 6.24
C ASN A 8 -6.00 -4.66 5.45
N ASP A 9 -6.13 -3.49 4.80
CA ASP A 9 -5.05 -2.86 4.04
C ASP A 9 -3.83 -2.62 4.93
N ILE A 10 -4.05 -2.05 6.12
CA ILE A 10 -2.99 -1.83 7.12
C ILE A 10 -2.36 -3.15 7.58
N SER A 11 -3.17 -4.19 7.72
CA SER A 11 -2.67 -5.52 8.09
C SER A 11 -1.74 -6.08 7.00
N PHE A 12 -2.10 -5.97 5.72
CA PHE A 12 -1.26 -6.41 4.61
C PHE A 12 0.04 -5.61 4.52
N LEU A 13 -0.05 -4.28 4.69
CA LEU A 13 1.13 -3.42 4.71
C LEU A 13 2.10 -3.82 5.84
N ARG A 14 1.58 -4.11 7.04
CA ARG A 14 2.40 -4.58 8.17
C ARG A 14 3.08 -5.92 7.91
N GLU A 15 2.45 -6.84 7.19
CA GLU A 15 3.10 -8.12 6.82
C GLU A 15 4.34 -7.92 5.93
N LYS A 16 4.42 -6.79 5.23
CA LYS A 16 5.55 -6.39 4.38
C LYS A 16 6.42 -5.30 5.00
N ASP A 17 6.36 -5.14 6.33
CA ASP A 17 7.12 -4.15 7.10
C ASP A 17 6.84 -2.68 6.73
N VAL A 18 5.65 -2.43 6.15
CA VAL A 18 5.15 -1.08 5.87
C VAL A 18 4.23 -0.64 7.00
N TYR A 19 4.73 0.25 7.84
CA TYR A 19 3.98 0.81 8.96
C TYR A 19 3.33 2.12 8.55
N ILE A 20 2.01 2.16 8.66
CA ILE A 20 1.21 3.38 8.56
C ILE A 20 0.34 3.50 9.80
N ASP A 21 0.30 4.69 10.38
CA ASP A 21 -0.68 5.03 11.40
C ASP A 21 -1.79 5.90 10.79
N PRO A 22 -2.98 5.35 10.54
CA PRO A 22 -4.09 6.11 9.95
C PRO A 22 -4.65 7.19 10.91
N SER A 23 -4.24 7.17 12.17
CA SER A 23 -4.70 8.12 13.19
C SER A 23 -3.98 9.47 13.07
N PHE A 24 -2.77 9.47 12.51
CA PHE A 24 -1.94 10.65 12.35
C PHE A 24 -2.07 11.24 10.96
N ASP A 25 -2.00 12.57 10.90
CA ASP A 25 -1.80 13.28 9.65
C ASP A 25 -0.37 13.03 9.17
N ILE A 26 -0.24 12.53 7.95
CA ILE A 26 1.05 12.37 7.29
C ILE A 26 1.26 13.48 6.26
N SER A 27 2.52 13.77 5.97
CA SER A 27 2.90 14.73 4.94
C SER A 27 2.66 14.17 3.54
N LYS A 28 2.52 15.04 2.53
CA LYS A 28 2.40 14.59 1.13
C LYS A 28 3.62 13.77 0.69
N ASP A 29 4.82 14.16 1.12
CA ASP A 29 6.05 13.42 0.82
C ASP A 29 6.07 12.02 1.48
N GLU A 30 5.50 11.89 2.69
CA GLU A 30 5.37 10.60 3.38
C GLU A 30 4.34 9.71 2.68
N ALA A 31 3.24 10.30 2.21
CA ALA A 31 2.21 9.61 1.43
C ALA A 31 2.78 9.08 0.10
N LEU A 32 3.59 9.88 -0.60
CA LEU A 32 4.30 9.46 -1.81
C LEU A 32 5.33 8.36 -1.52
N SER A 33 6.11 8.50 -0.44
CA SER A 33 7.06 7.46 -0.02
C SER A 33 6.37 6.14 0.33
N LEU A 34 5.17 6.21 0.90
CA LEU A 34 4.33 5.04 1.15
C LEU A 34 3.85 4.43 -0.18
N LEU A 35 3.34 5.26 -1.10
CA LEU A 35 2.87 4.83 -2.41
C LEU A 35 3.96 4.08 -3.18
N ASP A 36 5.17 4.63 -3.24
CA ASP A 36 6.33 3.99 -3.88
C ASP A 36 6.61 2.61 -3.29
N ARG A 37 6.63 2.48 -1.96
CA ARG A 37 6.82 1.19 -1.28
C ARG A 37 5.71 0.18 -1.60
N VAL A 38 4.46 0.62 -1.68
CA VAL A 38 3.34 -0.26 -2.01
C VAL A 38 3.47 -0.75 -3.45
N HIS A 39 3.89 0.11 -4.39
CA HIS A 39 4.18 -0.29 -5.76
C HIS A 39 5.35 -1.29 -5.86
N ASP A 40 6.42 -1.09 -5.09
CA ASP A 40 7.53 -2.05 -5.08
C ASP A 40 7.06 -3.45 -4.65
N ILE A 41 6.20 -3.54 -3.63
CA ILE A 41 5.61 -4.80 -3.15
C ILE A 41 4.66 -5.40 -4.19
N GLU A 42 3.85 -4.56 -4.83
CA GLU A 42 2.94 -4.97 -5.90
C GLU A 42 3.71 -5.59 -7.06
N ILE A 43 4.79 -4.95 -7.52
CA ILE A 43 5.68 -5.46 -8.57
C ILE A 43 6.36 -6.76 -8.14
N GLU A 44 6.85 -6.86 -6.90
CA GLU A 44 7.44 -8.10 -6.36
C GLU A 44 6.43 -9.25 -6.41
N CYS A 45 5.18 -8.99 -6.00
CA CYS A 45 4.11 -9.98 -6.00
C CYS A 45 3.64 -10.34 -7.41
N ALA A 46 3.56 -9.36 -8.32
CA ALA A 46 3.16 -9.54 -9.72
C ALA A 46 4.21 -10.31 -10.52
N SER A 47 5.48 -10.15 -10.16
CA SER A 47 6.61 -10.84 -10.79
C SER A 47 6.81 -12.28 -10.31
N SER A 48 6.07 -12.70 -9.27
CA SER A 48 6.16 -14.06 -8.73
C SER A 48 5.38 -15.07 -9.58
N GLU A 49 5.94 -16.25 -9.78
CA GLU A 49 5.30 -17.36 -10.50
C GLU A 49 4.17 -18.03 -9.69
N LYS A 50 3.98 -17.64 -8.42
CA LYS A 50 2.96 -18.21 -7.55
C LYS A 50 1.62 -17.53 -7.77
N LYS A 51 0.58 -18.31 -8.07
CA LYS A 51 -0.82 -17.82 -8.20
C LYS A 51 -1.33 -17.06 -6.97
N SER A 52 -0.86 -17.40 -5.78
CA SER A 52 -1.22 -16.68 -4.55
C SER A 52 -0.69 -15.25 -4.55
N ASP A 53 0.48 -15.03 -5.13
CA ASP A 53 1.18 -13.75 -5.15
C ASP A 53 0.53 -12.79 -6.15
N LEU A 54 -0.04 -13.29 -7.24
CA LEU A 54 -0.88 -12.50 -8.15
C LEU A 54 -2.12 -11.91 -7.46
N ARG A 55 -2.72 -12.63 -6.50
CA ARG A 55 -3.82 -12.08 -5.69
C ARG A 55 -3.34 -10.97 -4.77
N PHE A 56 -2.17 -11.14 -4.16
CA PHE A 56 -1.56 -10.12 -3.33
C PHE A 56 -1.19 -8.88 -4.14
N ALA A 57 -0.65 -9.03 -5.35
CA ALA A 57 -0.40 -7.91 -6.26
C ALA A 57 -1.67 -7.09 -6.51
N SER A 58 -2.80 -7.75 -6.76
CA SER A 58 -4.09 -7.05 -6.93
C SER A 58 -4.54 -6.31 -5.66
N ILE A 59 -4.22 -6.83 -4.47
CA ILE A 59 -4.52 -6.16 -3.20
C ILE A 59 -3.66 -4.92 -3.04
N TYR A 60 -2.34 -5.03 -3.26
CA TYR A 60 -1.42 -3.90 -3.15
C TYR A 60 -1.69 -2.83 -4.21
N ALA A 61 -2.06 -3.21 -5.43
CA ALA A 61 -2.53 -2.27 -6.46
C ALA A 61 -3.74 -1.45 -5.98
N ASN A 62 -4.75 -2.11 -5.40
CA ASN A 62 -5.92 -1.40 -4.84
C ASN A 62 -5.54 -0.47 -3.68
N ILE A 63 -4.56 -0.83 -2.86
CA ILE A 63 -4.06 0.02 -1.77
C ILE A 63 -3.35 1.25 -2.35
N ALA A 64 -2.49 1.05 -3.36
CA ALA A 64 -1.80 2.13 -4.06
C ALA A 64 -2.79 3.11 -4.70
N ASP A 65 -3.79 2.62 -5.45
CA ASP A 65 -4.85 3.45 -6.04
C ASP A 65 -5.57 4.30 -4.97
N ARG A 66 -5.86 3.72 -3.80
CA ARG A 66 -6.51 4.46 -2.70
C ARG A 66 -5.62 5.55 -2.13
N ILE A 67 -4.32 5.29 -2.01
CA ILE A 67 -3.35 6.27 -1.52
C ILE A 67 -3.22 7.39 -2.55
N GLU A 68 -3.05 7.06 -3.83
CA GLU A 68 -2.91 8.02 -4.93
C GLU A 68 -4.12 8.97 -5.02
N ASN A 69 -5.35 8.42 -4.99
CA ASN A 69 -6.59 9.19 -5.01
C ASN A 69 -6.75 10.18 -3.83
N GLN A 70 -5.97 10.02 -2.75
CA GLN A 70 -5.99 10.93 -1.61
C GLN A 70 -4.86 11.97 -1.67
N ILE A 71 -3.81 11.71 -2.46
CA ILE A 71 -2.65 12.60 -2.65
C ILE A 71 -2.92 13.65 -3.75
N VAL A 72 -3.69 13.26 -4.77
CA VAL A 72 -4.10 14.07 -5.94
C VAL A 72 -5.27 14.96 -5.59
#